data_AF-A0A6G3MFQ9-F1
#
_entry.id   AF-A0A6G3MFQ9-F1
#
_cell.length_a   1.000
_cell.length_b   1.000
_cell.length_c   1.000
_cell.angle_alpha   90.00
_cell.angle_beta   90.00
_cell.angle_gamma   90.00
#
_symmetry.space_group_name_H-M   'P 1'
#
loop_
_entity.id
_entity.type
_entity.pdbx_description
1 polymer ?
#
loop_
_entity_poly.entity_id
_entity_poly.type
_entity_poly.pdbx_seq_one_letter_code
_entity_poly.pdbx_strand_id
1 'polypeptide(L)'
;MSELASSIYSKMEKSLKVKAAGYIINTCGYVVKTGLEMIKNAIECFDVDLVIVIDDELLYTQIKEICQKRHIVVLPKSGGSKSISGDQRKKLRSKRVTEYFYGAQKELHPHTFSVSFDEIKIYKIGLPKVSEYCMPVGSEDSIQLEVILMEPNADMIHHLCAISCGENEKSILSSNIYGLVVM
;
A
#
# COMPACT_ATOMS: atom_id res chain seq x y z
N MET A 1 -8.27 -2.77 -0.08
CA MET A 1 -8.19 -2.59 -1.55
C MET A 1 -9.47 -2.02 -2.15
N SER A 2 -10.62 -2.23 -1.50
CA SER A 2 -11.91 -1.65 -1.86
C SER A 2 -11.89 -0.14 -2.14
N GLU A 3 -11.30 0.69 -1.26
CA GLU A 3 -11.31 2.16 -1.45
C GLU A 3 -10.53 2.62 -2.69
N LEU A 4 -9.42 1.94 -3.00
CA LEU A 4 -8.66 2.26 -4.21
C LEU A 4 -9.43 1.85 -5.46
N ALA A 5 -10.10 0.69 -5.43
CA ALA A 5 -10.93 0.21 -6.53
C ALA A 5 -12.12 1.14 -6.79
N SER A 6 -12.87 1.54 -5.74
CA SER A 6 -14.01 2.46 -5.86
C SER A 6 -13.60 3.81 -6.47
N SER A 7 -12.47 4.37 -6.04
CA SER A 7 -11.90 5.61 -6.59
C SER A 7 -11.54 5.48 -8.07
N ILE A 8 -10.96 4.34 -8.47
CA ILE A 8 -10.62 4.06 -9.87
C ILE A 8 -11.89 3.89 -10.72
N TYR A 9 -12.90 3.18 -10.23
CA TYR A 9 -14.17 3.02 -10.94
C TYR A 9 -14.87 4.38 -11.15
N SER A 10 -14.92 5.23 -10.12
CA SER A 10 -15.45 6.59 -10.27
C SER A 10 -14.68 7.41 -11.32
N LYS A 11 -13.36 7.22 -11.42
CA LYS A 11 -12.53 7.89 -12.44
C LYS A 11 -12.80 7.33 -13.85
N MET A 12 -13.04 6.03 -13.99
CA MET A 12 -13.37 5.38 -15.25
C MET A 12 -14.74 5.80 -15.78
N GLU A 13 -15.72 5.98 -14.91
CA GLU A 13 -17.05 6.51 -15.30
C GLU A 13 -16.95 7.92 -15.88
N LYS A 14 -16.03 8.73 -15.37
CA LYS A 14 -15.82 10.12 -15.82
C LYS A 14 -14.99 10.24 -17.10
N SER A 15 -14.21 9.21 -17.46
CA SER A 15 -13.27 9.29 -18.59
C SER A 15 -13.29 8.03 -19.44
N LEU A 16 -13.91 8.12 -20.61
CA LEU A 16 -13.95 7.03 -21.60
C LEU A 16 -12.56 6.54 -22.02
N LYS A 17 -11.57 7.44 -22.10
CA LYS A 17 -10.18 7.09 -22.45
C LYS A 17 -9.56 6.18 -21.38
N VAL A 18 -9.74 6.52 -20.11
CA VAL A 18 -9.21 5.72 -18.98
C VAL A 18 -9.92 4.37 -18.92
N LYS A 19 -11.24 4.37 -19.12
CA LYS A 19 -12.04 3.14 -19.16
C LYS A 19 -11.58 2.19 -20.28
N ALA A 20 -11.32 2.71 -21.48
CA ALA A 20 -10.83 1.90 -22.60
C ALA A 20 -9.39 1.40 -22.42
N ALA A 21 -8.55 2.13 -21.69
CA ALA A 21 -7.15 1.76 -21.44
C ALA A 21 -6.99 0.66 -20.38
N GLY A 22 -7.93 0.54 -19.42
CA GLY A 22 -7.84 -0.40 -18.32
C GLY A 22 -6.75 -0.04 -17.28
N TYR A 23 -6.29 -1.03 -16.50
CA TYR A 23 -5.22 -0.87 -15.52
C TYR A 23 -4.29 -2.09 -15.47
N ILE A 24 -3.06 -1.83 -15.03
CA ILE A 24 -2.07 -2.86 -14.70
C ILE A 24 -1.81 -2.77 -13.20
N ILE A 25 -2.03 -3.87 -12.48
CA ILE A 25 -1.88 -3.94 -11.03
C ILE A 25 -0.61 -4.72 -10.71
N ASN A 26 0.34 -4.05 -10.05
CA ASN A 26 1.53 -4.71 -9.52
C ASN A 26 1.32 -5.04 -8.03
N THR A 27 1.33 -6.32 -7.69
CA THR A 27 1.18 -6.81 -6.32
C THR A 27 2.51 -6.88 -5.58
N CYS A 28 2.46 -7.12 -4.26
CA CYS A 28 3.66 -7.39 -3.48
C CYS A 28 4.09 -8.86 -3.63
N GLY A 29 5.38 -9.14 -3.41
CA GLY A 29 5.93 -10.51 -3.50
C GLY A 29 5.59 -11.42 -2.32
N TYR A 30 4.59 -11.08 -1.51
CA TYR A 30 4.15 -11.92 -0.39
C TYR A 30 2.97 -12.79 -0.85
N VAL A 31 3.26 -14.07 -1.07
CA VAL A 31 2.36 -15.00 -1.78
C VAL A 31 1.94 -16.20 -0.92
N VAL A 32 2.13 -16.13 0.40
CA VAL A 32 1.88 -17.25 1.33
C VAL A 32 0.79 -16.86 2.31
N LYS A 33 -0.11 -17.80 2.66
CA LYS A 33 -1.25 -17.60 3.60
C LYS A 33 -2.07 -16.35 3.27
N THR A 34 -2.05 -15.34 4.13
CA THR A 34 -2.75 -14.06 3.97
C THR A 34 -2.35 -13.33 2.69
N GLY A 35 -1.14 -13.58 2.16
CA GLY A 35 -0.73 -13.06 0.86
C GLY A 35 -1.62 -13.54 -0.29
N LEU A 36 -2.01 -14.82 -0.30
CA LEU A 36 -2.94 -15.36 -1.32
C LEU A 36 -4.32 -14.76 -1.19
N GLU A 37 -4.81 -14.59 0.04
CA GLU A 37 -6.10 -13.94 0.31
C GLU A 37 -6.10 -12.48 -0.16
N MET A 38 -4.99 -11.76 0.03
CA MET A 38 -4.83 -10.40 -0.49
C MET A 38 -4.86 -10.39 -2.02
N ILE A 39 -4.18 -11.33 -2.69
CA ILE A 39 -4.20 -11.43 -4.16
C ILE A 39 -5.64 -11.73 -4.64
N LYS A 40 -6.33 -12.69 -4.00
CA LYS A 40 -7.74 -13.00 -4.29
C LYS A 40 -8.61 -11.75 -4.15
N ASN A 41 -8.48 -11.03 -3.04
CA ASN A 41 -9.24 -9.81 -2.78
C ASN A 41 -8.93 -8.72 -3.82
N ALA A 42 -7.67 -8.59 -4.25
CA ALA A 42 -7.30 -7.69 -5.34
C ALA A 42 -8.01 -8.05 -6.65
N ILE A 43 -7.96 -9.32 -7.03
CA ILE A 43 -8.58 -9.86 -8.23
C ILE A 43 -10.10 -9.57 -8.23
N GLU A 44 -10.76 -9.83 -7.12
CA GLU A 44 -12.20 -9.60 -6.94
C GLU A 44 -12.55 -8.10 -6.92
N CYS A 45 -11.85 -7.28 -6.12
CA CYS A 45 -12.10 -5.84 -6.00
C CYS A 45 -11.92 -5.09 -7.32
N PHE A 46 -10.97 -5.52 -8.14
CA PHE A 46 -10.63 -4.88 -9.41
C PHE A 46 -11.18 -5.63 -10.62
N ASP A 47 -12.02 -6.64 -10.47
CA ASP A 47 -12.57 -7.42 -11.59
C ASP A 47 -11.56 -7.74 -12.73
N VAL A 48 -10.33 -8.10 -12.34
CA VAL A 48 -9.20 -8.39 -13.24
C VAL A 48 -9.49 -9.51 -14.25
N ASP A 49 -9.37 -9.22 -15.55
CA ASP A 49 -9.58 -10.22 -16.61
C ASP A 49 -8.42 -11.22 -16.77
N LEU A 50 -7.18 -10.74 -16.65
CA LEU A 50 -5.94 -11.49 -16.89
C LEU A 50 -5.01 -11.41 -15.68
N VAL A 51 -4.64 -12.57 -15.15
CA VAL A 51 -3.65 -12.70 -14.09
C VAL A 51 -2.36 -13.29 -14.67
N ILE A 52 -1.24 -12.58 -14.46
CA ILE A 52 0.08 -13.00 -14.91
C ILE A 52 0.89 -13.44 -13.70
N VAL A 53 1.27 -14.71 -13.67
CA VAL A 53 2.15 -15.29 -12.65
C VAL A 53 3.56 -15.39 -13.21
N ILE A 54 4.54 -14.87 -12.48
CA ILE A 54 5.94 -14.84 -12.93
C ILE A 54 6.72 -15.91 -12.18
N ASP A 55 7.20 -16.92 -12.91
CA ASP A 55 8.22 -17.89 -12.45
C ASP A 55 7.86 -18.63 -11.14
N ASP A 56 6.58 -18.95 -10.95
CA ASP A 56 6.05 -19.66 -9.77
C ASP A 56 4.87 -20.57 -10.15
N GLU A 57 5.14 -21.86 -10.36
CA GLU A 57 4.13 -22.86 -10.76
C GLU A 57 3.18 -23.25 -9.61
N LEU A 58 3.67 -23.20 -8.36
CA LEU A 58 2.86 -23.49 -7.19
C LEU A 58 1.81 -22.40 -7.00
N LEU A 59 2.23 -21.14 -7.09
CA LEU A 59 1.34 -19.99 -7.04
C LEU A 59 0.32 -20.02 -8.18
N TYR A 60 0.73 -20.40 -9.39
CA TYR A 60 -0.20 -20.59 -10.51
C TYR A 60 -1.30 -21.59 -10.17
N THR A 61 -0.93 -22.75 -9.62
CA THR A 61 -1.89 -23.80 -9.25
C THR A 61 -2.87 -23.30 -8.19
N GLN A 62 -2.35 -22.64 -7.15
CA GLN A 62 -3.17 -22.04 -6.08
C GLN A 62 -4.13 -20.97 -6.61
N ILE A 63 -3.65 -20.04 -7.46
CA ILE A 63 -4.51 -19.00 -8.05
C ILE A 63 -5.56 -19.62 -8.97
N LYS A 64 -5.23 -20.69 -9.71
CA LYS A 64 -6.17 -21.38 -10.59
C LYS A 64 -7.29 -22.08 -9.83
N GLU A 65 -6.99 -22.67 -8.68
CA GLU A 65 -7.99 -23.24 -7.78
C GLU A 65 -8.93 -22.16 -7.21
N ILE A 66 -8.37 -21.02 -6.83
CA ILE A 66 -9.11 -19.90 -6.24
C ILE A 66 -9.93 -19.12 -7.28
N CYS A 67 -9.40 -18.96 -8.50
CA CYS A 67 -9.92 -18.08 -9.55
C CYS A 67 -10.26 -18.86 -10.83
N GLN A 68 -11.24 -19.79 -10.74
CA GLN A 68 -11.58 -20.74 -11.81
C GLN A 68 -12.06 -20.12 -13.13
N LYS A 69 -12.50 -18.85 -13.14
CA LYS A 69 -13.15 -18.19 -14.29
C LYS A 69 -12.29 -17.16 -15.02
N ARG A 70 -11.05 -16.93 -14.60
CA ARG A 70 -10.20 -15.85 -15.12
C ARG A 70 -9.08 -16.39 -16.02
N HIS A 71 -8.59 -15.57 -16.94
CA HIS A 71 -7.45 -15.94 -17.76
C HIS A 71 -6.19 -15.87 -16.89
N ILE A 72 -5.50 -16.99 -16.71
CA ILE A 72 -4.28 -17.05 -15.91
C ILE A 72 -3.15 -17.56 -16.79
N VAL A 73 -2.07 -16.79 -16.89
CA VAL A 73 -0.89 -17.09 -17.70
C VAL A 73 0.35 -17.10 -16.83
N VAL A 74 1.21 -18.11 -17.03
CA VAL A 74 2.53 -18.16 -16.41
C VAL A 74 3.55 -17.63 -17.41
N LEU A 75 4.40 -16.70 -16.95
CA LEU A 75 5.52 -16.20 -17.73
C LEU A 75 6.85 -16.54 -17.05
N PRO A 76 7.88 -16.93 -17.81
CA PRO A 76 9.22 -17.14 -17.27
C PRO A 76 9.81 -15.80 -16.87
N LYS A 77 10.62 -15.80 -15.81
CA LYS A 77 11.38 -14.62 -15.41
C LYS A 77 12.47 -14.33 -16.43
N SER A 78 12.69 -13.05 -16.73
CA SER A 78 13.80 -12.63 -17.58
C SER A 78 15.14 -13.04 -16.97
N GLY A 79 16.05 -13.61 -17.77
CA GLY A 79 17.39 -14.02 -17.32
C GLY A 79 18.26 -12.87 -16.82
N GLY A 80 17.94 -11.62 -17.16
CA GLY A 80 18.61 -10.43 -16.62
C GLY A 80 18.10 -9.98 -15.24
N SER A 81 17.06 -10.62 -14.71
CA SER A 81 16.43 -10.24 -13.45
C SER A 81 17.28 -10.68 -12.26
N LYS A 82 17.76 -9.71 -11.47
CA LYS A 82 18.58 -9.95 -10.29
C LYS A 82 17.73 -9.90 -9.02
N SER A 83 18.03 -10.76 -8.06
CA SER A 83 17.46 -10.66 -6.73
C SER A 83 17.94 -9.37 -6.05
N ILE A 84 17.00 -8.63 -5.48
CA ILE A 84 17.29 -7.40 -4.74
C ILE A 84 17.38 -7.76 -3.27
N SER A 85 18.55 -7.54 -2.66
CA SER A 85 18.80 -7.83 -1.24
C SER A 85 18.00 -6.90 -0.32
N GLY A 86 17.87 -7.27 0.95
CA GLY A 86 17.18 -6.45 1.96
C GLY A 86 17.76 -5.04 2.07
N ASP A 87 19.09 -4.91 2.04
CA ASP A 87 19.77 -3.62 2.12
C ASP A 87 19.61 -2.79 0.84
N GLN A 88 19.61 -3.43 -0.33
CA GLN A 88 19.28 -2.75 -1.57
C GLN A 88 17.84 -2.24 -1.56
N ARG A 89 16.87 -3.01 -1.04
CA ARG A 89 15.48 -2.56 -0.87
C ARG A 89 15.39 -1.36 0.08
N LYS A 90 16.14 -1.37 1.19
CA LYS A 90 16.21 -0.21 2.11
C LYS A 90 16.74 1.03 1.40
N LYS A 91 17.87 0.91 0.69
CA LYS A 91 18.46 2.02 -0.10
C LYS A 91 17.50 2.55 -1.16
N LEU A 92 16.81 1.67 -1.88
CA LEU A 92 15.82 2.06 -2.88
C LEU A 92 14.62 2.78 -2.27
N ARG A 93 14.13 2.35 -1.09
CA ARG A 93 13.05 3.06 -0.37
C ARG A 93 13.49 4.46 0.04
N SER A 94 14.66 4.60 0.65
CA SER A 94 15.21 5.92 1.01
C SER A 94 15.37 6.81 -0.22
N LYS A 95 15.87 6.27 -1.34
CA LYS A 95 15.99 6.99 -2.61
C LYS A 95 14.62 7.48 -3.11
N ARG A 96 13.58 6.65 -3.04
CA ARG A 96 12.22 7.03 -3.45
C ARG A 96 11.63 8.16 -2.61
N VAL A 97 11.90 8.17 -1.31
CA VAL A 97 11.51 9.28 -0.44
C VAL A 97 12.24 10.56 -0.86
N THR A 98 13.54 10.51 -1.10
CA THR A 98 14.29 11.67 -1.60
C THR A 98 13.77 12.16 -2.97
N GLU A 99 13.50 11.24 -3.89
CA GLU A 99 12.93 11.56 -5.22
C GLU A 99 11.55 12.21 -5.12
N TYR A 100 10.73 11.84 -4.14
CA TYR A 100 9.42 12.47 -3.93
C TYR A 100 9.55 13.97 -3.59
N PHE A 101 10.51 14.34 -2.74
CA PHE A 101 10.68 15.75 -2.31
C PHE A 101 11.54 16.58 -3.25
N TYR A 102 12.61 16.00 -3.80
CA TYR A 102 13.60 16.73 -4.59
C TYR A 102 13.45 16.47 -6.10
N GLY A 103 12.64 15.51 -6.53
CA GLY A 103 12.57 15.10 -7.94
C GLY A 103 13.66 14.09 -8.32
N ALA A 104 13.56 13.53 -9.53
CA ALA A 104 14.45 12.46 -9.98
C ALA A 104 15.85 12.96 -10.34
N GLN A 105 15.93 14.21 -10.81
CA GLN A 105 17.13 14.94 -11.21
C GLN A 105 17.42 16.13 -10.27
N LYS A 106 16.74 16.23 -9.12
CA LYS A 106 16.80 17.34 -8.15
C LYS A 106 16.18 18.65 -8.66
N GLU A 107 15.14 18.54 -9.48
CA GLU A 107 14.39 19.64 -10.08
C GLU A 107 13.33 20.27 -9.17
N LEU A 108 12.95 19.58 -8.08
CA LEU A 108 11.96 20.08 -7.11
C LEU A 108 12.67 20.70 -5.90
N HIS A 109 12.11 21.80 -5.42
CA HIS A 109 12.60 22.52 -4.25
C HIS A 109 11.57 22.42 -3.12
N PRO A 110 11.73 21.45 -2.19
CA PRO A 110 10.79 21.28 -1.10
C PRO A 110 10.87 22.48 -0.13
N HIS A 111 9.74 22.86 0.44
CA HIS A 111 9.65 23.95 1.41
C HIS A 111 9.79 23.42 2.84
N THR A 112 10.64 24.05 3.65
CA THR A 112 10.84 23.72 5.06
C THR A 112 10.33 24.87 5.92
N PHE A 113 9.43 24.56 6.87
CA PHE A 113 8.84 25.53 7.77
C PHE A 113 8.45 24.87 9.09
N SER A 114 8.33 25.68 10.13
CA SER A 114 7.85 25.26 11.45
C SER A 114 6.33 25.43 11.54
N VAL A 115 5.65 24.45 12.13
CA VAL A 115 4.21 24.47 12.41
C VAL A 115 4.00 24.24 13.89
N SER A 116 3.05 24.97 14.50
CA SER A 116 2.69 24.73 15.91
C SER A 116 1.90 23.43 16.03
N PHE A 117 2.16 22.65 17.08
CA PHE A 117 1.38 21.44 17.37
C PHE A 117 -0.08 21.74 17.69
N ASP A 118 -0.42 22.98 18.05
CA ASP A 118 -1.82 23.40 18.27
C ASP A 118 -2.63 23.46 16.97
N GLU A 119 -1.96 23.59 15.82
CA GLU A 119 -2.59 23.71 14.49
C GLU A 119 -2.76 22.35 13.80
N ILE A 120 -2.15 21.28 14.33
CA ILE A 120 -2.13 19.96 13.70
C ILE A 120 -2.60 18.87 14.64
N LYS A 121 -3.24 17.84 14.08
CA LYS A 121 -3.60 16.62 14.80
C LYS A 121 -2.90 15.45 14.15
N ILE A 122 -2.10 14.73 14.93
CA ILE A 122 -1.34 13.58 14.46
C ILE A 122 -2.08 12.33 14.85
N TYR A 123 -2.40 11.52 13.86
CA TYR A 123 -3.11 10.26 14.05
C TYR A 123 -2.23 9.08 13.65
N LYS A 124 -2.34 7.99 14.41
CA LYS A 124 -1.74 6.70 14.08
C LYS A 124 -2.84 5.70 13.82
N ILE A 125 -2.74 5.00 12.70
CA ILE A 125 -3.67 3.94 12.33
C ILE A 125 -3.11 2.61 12.85
N GLY A 126 -3.95 1.90 13.59
CA GLY A 126 -3.65 0.61 14.18
C GLY A 126 -3.13 0.68 15.61
N LEU A 127 -3.49 -0.32 16.40
CA LEU A 127 -2.97 -0.50 17.74
C LEU A 127 -1.49 -0.92 17.70
N PRO A 128 -0.69 -0.53 18.71
CA PRO A 128 0.62 -1.12 18.90
C PRO A 128 0.49 -2.64 19.00
N LYS A 129 1.36 -3.39 18.31
CA LYS A 129 1.38 -4.84 18.39
C LYS A 129 1.50 -5.24 19.86
N VAL A 130 0.47 -5.88 20.40
CA VAL A 130 0.53 -6.53 21.70
C VAL A 130 1.51 -7.69 21.55
N SER A 131 2.45 -7.84 22.50
CA SER A 131 3.38 -8.97 22.46
C SER A 131 2.62 -10.29 22.53
N GLU A 132 3.07 -11.30 21.79
CA GLU A 132 2.49 -12.65 21.75
C GLU A 132 2.24 -13.24 23.16
N TYR A 133 3.07 -12.86 24.15
CA TYR A 133 2.98 -13.27 25.55
C TYR A 133 1.76 -12.71 26.32
N CYS A 134 1.12 -11.66 25.82
CA CYS A 134 -0.04 -11.02 26.44
C CYS A 134 -1.35 -11.37 25.71
N MET A 135 -1.30 -12.20 24.66
CA MET A 135 -2.47 -12.62 23.90
C MET A 135 -3.13 -13.83 24.56
N PRO A 136 -4.47 -13.83 24.73
CA PRO A 136 -5.20 -15.02 25.16
C PRO A 136 -4.93 -16.19 24.22
N VAL A 137 -4.71 -17.39 24.77
CA VAL A 137 -4.51 -18.62 24.00
C VAL A 137 -5.67 -18.81 23.02
N GLY A 138 -5.36 -18.81 21.72
CA GLY A 138 -6.34 -19.00 20.64
C GLY A 138 -6.89 -17.71 20.00
N SER A 139 -6.38 -16.53 20.37
CA SER A 139 -6.70 -15.29 19.65
C SER A 139 -5.76 -15.09 18.45
N GLU A 140 -6.33 -14.88 17.26
CA GLU A 140 -5.56 -14.47 16.07
C GLU A 140 -5.35 -12.95 16.07
N ASP A 141 -4.19 -12.50 15.58
CA ASP A 141 -3.84 -11.08 15.38
C ASP A 141 -4.80 -10.44 14.37
N SER A 142 -6.00 -10.05 14.81
CA SER A 142 -6.87 -9.19 14.02
C SER A 142 -6.27 -7.78 13.99
N ILE A 143 -5.83 -7.33 12.81
CA ILE A 143 -5.39 -5.94 12.62
C ILE A 143 -6.63 -5.06 12.81
N GLN A 144 -6.77 -4.48 14.00
CA GLN A 144 -7.84 -3.54 14.28
C GLN A 144 -7.49 -2.19 13.64
N LEU A 145 -8.34 -1.75 12.71
CA LEU A 145 -8.24 -0.46 12.03
C LEU A 145 -8.80 0.64 12.93
N GLU A 146 -8.14 0.87 14.06
CA GLU A 146 -8.48 1.96 14.97
C GLU A 146 -7.57 3.16 14.73
N VAL A 147 -8.16 4.36 14.83
CA VAL A 147 -7.45 5.63 14.68
C VAL A 147 -7.17 6.16 16.08
N ILE A 148 -5.89 6.36 16.39
CA ILE A 148 -5.43 6.81 17.70
C ILE A 148 -4.84 8.20 17.54
N LEU A 149 -5.35 9.17 18.30
CA LEU A 149 -4.74 10.49 18.41
C LEU A 149 -3.42 10.34 19.18
N MET A 150 -2.32 10.82 18.57
CA MET A 150 -1.00 10.80 19.18
C MET A 150 -0.63 12.17 19.72
N GLU A 151 -0.10 12.20 20.94
CA GLU A 151 0.59 13.37 21.47
C GLU A 151 1.97 13.52 20.79
N PRO A 152 2.39 14.76 20.45
CA PRO A 152 3.70 15.00 19.87
C PRO A 152 4.82 14.48 20.77
N ASN A 153 5.70 13.65 20.22
CA ASN A 153 6.81 13.07 20.98
C ASN A 153 8.11 13.00 20.14
N ALA A 154 9.23 12.75 20.80
CA ALA A 154 10.54 12.66 20.15
C ALA A 154 10.65 11.48 19.17
N ASP A 155 9.79 10.46 19.32
CA ASP A 155 9.78 9.30 18.42
C ASP A 155 9.28 9.66 17.03
N MET A 156 8.57 10.77 16.86
CA MET A 156 8.08 11.24 15.56
C MET A 156 9.17 11.83 14.66
N ILE A 157 10.36 12.08 15.18
CA ILE A 157 11.47 12.67 14.42
C ILE A 157 11.87 11.71 13.28
N HIS A 158 12.10 12.25 12.09
CA HIS A 158 12.47 11.52 10.87
C HIS A 158 11.40 10.55 10.34
N HIS A 159 10.15 10.69 10.80
CA HIS A 159 9.04 9.92 10.26
C HIS A 159 8.41 10.62 9.06
N LEU A 160 7.96 9.79 8.12
CA LEU A 160 7.14 10.22 6.99
C LEU A 160 5.68 10.25 7.44
N CYS A 161 5.03 11.39 7.29
CA CYS A 161 3.62 11.58 7.65
C CYS A 161 2.81 11.89 6.40
N ALA A 162 1.62 11.33 6.31
CA ALA A 162 0.69 11.62 5.23
C ALA A 162 -0.29 12.71 5.65
N ILE A 163 -0.50 13.69 4.79
CA ILE A 163 -1.52 14.71 4.97
C ILE A 163 -2.82 14.15 4.40
N SER A 164 -3.77 13.85 5.29
CA SER A 164 -5.08 13.29 4.93
C SER A 164 -6.02 14.36 4.35
N CYS A 165 -6.88 13.96 3.41
CA CYS A 165 -8.01 14.77 2.95
C CYS A 165 -9.23 14.70 3.88
N GLY A 166 -9.23 13.80 4.86
CA GLY A 166 -10.34 13.61 5.77
C GLY A 166 -10.40 14.68 6.87
N GLU A 167 -11.59 15.22 7.12
CA GLU A 167 -11.84 16.24 8.16
C GLU A 167 -12.09 15.61 9.55
N ASN A 168 -12.58 14.36 9.58
CA ASN A 168 -13.01 13.66 10.79
C ASN A 168 -12.19 12.38 11.02
N GLU A 169 -12.05 11.94 12.28
CA GLU A 169 -11.28 10.74 12.66
C GLU A 169 -11.67 9.48 11.88
N LYS A 170 -12.97 9.25 11.69
CA LYS A 170 -13.49 8.11 10.92
C LYS A 170 -13.21 8.23 9.41
N SER A 171 -13.15 9.45 8.89
CA SER A 171 -12.88 9.69 7.47
C SER A 171 -11.42 9.48 7.11
N ILE A 172 -10.50 9.54 8.08
CA ILE A 172 -9.06 9.35 7.85
C ILE A 172 -8.75 7.98 7.22
N LEU A 173 -9.53 6.94 7.58
CA LEU A 173 -9.31 5.58 7.08
C LEU A 173 -9.69 5.41 5.60
N SER A 174 -10.68 6.16 5.11
CA SER A 174 -11.20 6.05 3.74
C SER A 174 -10.81 7.20 2.82
N SER A 175 -10.32 8.31 3.39
CA SER A 175 -9.93 9.48 2.61
C SER A 175 -8.59 9.29 1.90
N ASN A 176 -8.46 9.91 0.74
CA ASN A 176 -7.18 10.06 0.06
C ASN A 176 -6.22 10.95 0.85
N ILE A 177 -4.97 10.98 0.41
CA ILE A 177 -3.93 11.85 0.96
C ILE A 177 -3.61 12.95 -0.06
N TYR A 178 -3.35 14.17 0.42
CA TYR A 178 -2.83 15.26 -0.41
C TYR A 178 -1.36 15.06 -0.76
N GLY A 179 -0.60 14.50 0.17
CA GLY A 179 0.82 14.28 0.00
C GLY A 179 1.49 13.81 1.28
N LEU A 180 2.83 13.80 1.24
CA LEU A 180 3.70 13.37 2.31
C LEU A 180 4.56 14.53 2.80
N VAL A 181 4.84 14.53 4.10
CA VAL A 181 5.80 15.42 4.78
C VAL A 181 6.75 14.59 5.64
N VAL A 182 7.91 15.17 5.97
CA VAL A 182 8.88 14.57 6.90
C VAL A 182 8.96 15.48 8.11
N MET A 183 8.82 14.88 9.30
CA MET A 183 8.98 15.57 10.59
C MET A 183 10.42 15.53 11.10
#